data_AF-A0A3D9ZLV5-F1
#
_entry.id   AF-A0A3D9ZLV5-F1
#
_cell.length_a   1.000
_cell.length_b   1.000
_cell.length_c   1.000
_cell.angle_alpha   90.00
_cell.angle_beta   90.00
_cell.angle_gamma   90.00
#
_symmetry.space_group_name_H-M   'P 1'
#
loop_
_entity.id
_entity.type
_entity.pdbx_description
1 polymer ?
#
loop_
_entity_poly.entity_id
_entity_poly.type
_entity_poly.pdbx_seq_one_letter_code
_entity_poly.pdbx_strand_id
1 'polypeptide(L)'
;MSVTSKAATLIPKPSPAMVVDAFRLVMASAQEWHAVTAQEETRREEIRAWKESQLEIIQVQRDFLLTALDKTFDERRENFRRLFDQLDRALASDRENAATQVSDLLGTITDLAKTSPFKDLKSPALVVQEFLQSGRVIEL
;
A
#
# COMPACT_ATOMS: atom_id res chain seq x y z
N MET A 1 -31.09 27.70 60.13
CA MET A 1 -29.62 27.77 60.15
C MET A 1 -29.06 26.44 60.63
N SER A 2 -27.87 26.03 60.16
CA SER A 2 -27.02 24.95 60.73
C SER A 2 -27.04 23.55 60.08
N VAL A 3 -26.70 23.47 58.78
CA VAL A 3 -26.19 22.20 58.19
C VAL A 3 -24.80 22.38 57.57
N THR A 4 -24.44 23.62 57.18
CA THR A 4 -23.15 23.96 56.58
C THR A 4 -21.95 23.91 57.54
N SER A 5 -22.19 23.98 58.86
CA SER A 5 -21.10 24.07 59.86
C SER A 5 -20.47 22.73 60.25
N LYS A 6 -21.21 21.61 60.19
CA LYS A 6 -20.70 20.30 60.63
C LYS A 6 -19.83 19.58 59.60
N ALA A 7 -19.99 19.91 58.31
CA ALA A 7 -19.18 19.32 57.24
C ALA A 7 -17.74 19.86 57.23
N ALA A 8 -17.53 21.13 57.58
CA ALA A 8 -16.21 21.76 57.61
C ALA A 8 -15.29 21.18 58.70
N THR A 9 -15.85 20.61 59.77
CA THR A 9 -15.11 20.01 60.90
C THR A 9 -14.60 18.59 60.64
N LEU A 10 -15.01 17.94 59.54
CA LEU A 10 -14.60 16.57 59.18
C LEU A 10 -13.41 16.53 58.21
N ILE A 11 -12.98 17.69 57.69
CA ILE A 11 -11.82 17.79 56.81
C ILE A 11 -10.60 18.07 57.70
N PRO A 12 -9.65 17.13 57.84
CA PRO A 12 -8.44 17.38 58.62
C PRO A 12 -7.72 18.59 58.03
N LYS A 13 -7.37 19.56 58.89
CA LYS A 13 -6.54 20.70 58.47
C LYS A 13 -5.23 20.13 57.92
N PRO A 14 -4.86 20.45 56.67
CA PRO A 14 -3.70 19.84 56.06
C PRO A 14 -2.46 20.18 56.88
N SER A 15 -1.70 19.15 57.26
CA SER A 15 -0.42 19.37 57.93
C SER A 15 0.58 19.98 56.92
N PRO A 16 1.63 20.68 57.38
CA PRO A 16 2.68 21.16 56.50
C PRO A 16 3.27 20.06 55.60
N ALA A 17 3.35 18.82 56.09
CA ALA A 17 3.79 17.66 55.30
C ALA A 17 2.81 17.33 54.16
N MET A 18 1.49 17.32 54.43
CA MET A 18 0.48 17.08 53.39
C MET A 18 0.51 18.10 52.27
N VAL A 19 0.81 19.37 52.58
CA VAL A 19 0.93 20.44 51.58
C VAL A 19 2.16 20.21 50.69
N VAL A 20 3.30 19.83 51.28
CA VAL A 20 4.52 19.52 50.54
C VAL A 20 4.34 18.29 49.65
N ASP A 21 3.68 17.24 50.16
CA ASP A 21 3.43 16.02 49.39
C ASP A 21 2.47 16.25 48.23
N ALA A 22 1.41 17.05 48.43
CA ALA A 22 0.53 17.45 47.34
C ALA A 22 1.26 18.25 46.26
N PHE A 23 2.15 19.17 46.65
CA PHE A 23 2.94 19.94 45.70
C PHE A 23 3.92 19.04 44.91
N ARG A 24 4.59 18.10 45.60
CA ARG A 24 5.46 17.11 44.94
C ARG A 24 4.70 16.23 43.97
N LEU A 25 3.49 15.80 44.34
CA LEU A 25 2.62 15.02 43.46
C LEU A 25 2.27 15.82 42.20
N VAL A 26 1.84 17.07 42.34
CA VAL A 26 1.53 17.94 41.18
C VAL A 26 2.74 18.14 40.29
N MET A 27 3.93 18.38 40.86
CA MET A 27 5.16 18.50 40.08
C MET A 27 5.51 17.21 39.34
N ALA A 28 5.43 16.07 40.02
CA ALA A 28 5.72 14.76 39.42
C ALA A 28 4.73 14.45 38.28
N SER A 29 3.43 14.69 38.49
CA SER A 29 2.41 14.50 37.47
C SER A 29 2.58 15.45 36.29
N ALA A 30 3.00 16.70 36.51
CA ALA A 30 3.28 17.64 35.43
C ALA A 30 4.50 17.21 34.60
N GLN A 31 5.55 16.71 35.26
CA GLN A 31 6.75 16.20 34.58
C GLN A 31 6.45 14.93 33.78
N GLU A 32 5.67 14.01 34.35
CA GLU A 32 5.21 12.80 33.68
C GLU A 32 4.34 13.14 32.45
N TRP A 33 3.38 14.06 32.61
CA TRP A 33 2.54 14.51 31.50
C TRP A 33 3.36 15.10 30.36
N HIS A 34 4.37 15.92 30.66
CA HIS A 34 5.25 16.49 29.64
C HIS A 34 6.06 15.40 28.92
N ALA A 35 6.62 14.45 29.67
CA ALA A 35 7.38 13.33 29.09
C ALA A 35 6.52 12.46 28.17
N VAL A 36 5.32 12.09 28.62
CA VAL A 36 4.37 11.29 27.82
C VAL A 36 3.93 12.06 26.58
N THR A 37 3.64 13.36 26.71
CA THR A 37 3.21 14.18 25.56
C THR A 37 4.30 14.22 24.49
N ALA A 38 5.54 14.49 24.87
CA ALA A 38 6.66 14.49 23.93
C ALA A 38 6.87 13.12 23.26
N GLN A 39 6.73 12.02 24.00
CA GLN A 39 6.83 10.67 23.45
C GLN A 39 5.70 10.38 22.44
N GLU A 40 4.47 10.75 22.76
CA GLU A 40 3.31 10.53 21.90
C GLU A 40 3.33 11.42 20.65
N GLU A 41 3.90 12.63 20.74
CA GLU A 41 4.14 13.48 19.57
C GLU A 41 5.11 12.80 18.59
N THR A 42 6.28 12.36 19.05
CA THR A 42 7.25 11.62 18.23
C THR A 42 6.61 10.37 17.62
N ARG A 43 5.87 9.59 18.41
CA ARG A 43 5.21 8.38 17.92
C ARG A 43 4.17 8.68 16.83
N ARG A 44 3.43 9.79 16.95
CA ARG A 44 2.46 10.20 15.91
C ARG A 44 3.17 10.62 14.64
N GLU A 45 4.31 11.28 14.73
CA GLU A 45 5.13 11.65 13.57
C GLU A 45 5.68 10.42 12.87
N GLU A 46 6.21 9.43 13.61
CA GLU A 46 6.65 8.15 13.06
C GLU A 46 5.52 7.42 12.32
N ILE A 47 4.32 7.38 12.92
CA ILE A 47 3.14 6.76 12.29
C ILE A 47 2.75 7.51 11.00
N ARG A 48 2.82 8.85 10.97
CA ARG A 48 2.53 9.63 9.76
C ARG A 48 3.54 9.34 8.67
N ALA A 49 4.84 9.38 8.98
CA ALA A 49 5.90 9.09 8.02
C ALA A 49 5.79 7.66 7.46
N TRP A 50 5.52 6.68 8.33
CA TRP A 50 5.27 5.31 7.91
C TRP A 50 4.06 5.21 6.98
N LYS A 51 2.93 5.84 7.36
CA LYS A 51 1.71 5.85 6.55
C LYS A 51 1.96 6.46 5.17
N GLU A 52 2.66 7.59 5.09
CA GLU A 52 2.98 8.27 3.84
C GLU A 52 3.79 7.36 2.91
N SER A 53 4.85 6.73 3.43
CA SER A 53 5.64 5.77 2.68
C SER A 53 4.82 4.57 2.20
N GLN A 54 3.94 4.01 3.03
CA GLN A 54 3.08 2.90 2.62
C GLN A 54 2.07 3.31 1.54
N LEU A 55 1.48 4.50 1.64
CA LEU A 55 0.57 5.02 0.62
C LEU A 55 1.27 5.20 -0.72
N GLU A 56 2.50 5.72 -0.71
CA GLU A 56 3.31 5.88 -1.91
C GLU A 56 3.63 4.52 -2.56
N ILE A 57 4.04 3.53 -1.77
CA ILE A 57 4.26 2.16 -2.26
C ILE A 57 2.99 1.59 -2.93
N ILE A 58 1.82 1.76 -2.30
CA ILE A 58 0.54 1.30 -2.87
C ILE A 58 0.24 2.02 -4.19
N GLN A 59 0.49 3.33 -4.28
CA GLN A 59 0.28 4.10 -5.50
C GLN A 59 1.19 3.63 -6.63
N VAL A 60 2.48 3.46 -6.35
CA VAL A 60 3.46 2.96 -7.34
C VAL A 60 3.10 1.55 -7.81
N GLN A 61 2.71 0.66 -6.90
CA GLN A 61 2.24 -0.69 -7.25
C GLN A 61 1.01 -0.64 -8.15
N ARG A 62 0.02 0.19 -7.83
CA ARG A 62 -1.19 0.36 -8.64
C ARG A 62 -0.83 0.84 -10.04
N ASP A 63 -0.02 1.89 -10.15
CA ASP A 63 0.29 2.51 -11.43
C ASP A 63 1.14 1.58 -12.31
N PHE A 64 2.06 0.83 -11.70
CA PHE A 64 2.77 -0.26 -12.36
C PHE A 64 1.80 -1.33 -12.89
N LEU A 65 0.89 -1.83 -12.05
CA LEU A 65 -0.07 -2.86 -12.45
C LEU A 65 -0.97 -2.40 -13.58
N LEU A 66 -1.50 -1.17 -13.50
CA LEU A 66 -2.35 -0.60 -14.56
C LEU A 66 -1.57 -0.44 -15.87
N THR A 67 -0.35 0.10 -15.81
CA THR A 67 0.49 0.29 -17.01
C THR A 67 0.89 -1.05 -17.64
N ALA A 68 1.24 -2.03 -16.80
CA ALA A 68 1.62 -3.34 -17.26
C ALA A 68 0.42 -4.08 -17.86
N LEU A 69 -0.79 -3.91 -17.29
CA LEU A 69 -2.02 -4.43 -17.85
C LEU A 69 -2.31 -3.85 -19.23
N ASP A 70 -2.33 -2.52 -19.37
CA ASP A 70 -2.56 -1.86 -20.67
C ASP A 70 -1.61 -2.39 -21.74
N LYS A 71 -0.31 -2.40 -21.45
CA LYS A 71 0.70 -2.93 -22.39
C LYS A 71 0.46 -4.39 -22.73
N THR A 72 0.13 -5.22 -21.75
CA THR A 72 -0.10 -6.65 -21.97
C THR A 72 -1.33 -6.88 -22.85
N PHE A 73 -2.41 -6.14 -22.64
CA PHE A 73 -3.61 -6.25 -23.46
C PHE A 73 -3.37 -5.74 -24.89
N ASP A 74 -2.64 -4.64 -25.06
CA ASP A 74 -2.26 -4.10 -26.37
C ASP A 74 -1.37 -5.08 -27.15
N GLU A 75 -0.34 -5.63 -26.51
CA GLU A 75 0.52 -6.66 -27.12
C GLU A 75 -0.26 -7.90 -27.52
N ARG A 76 -1.19 -8.36 -26.67
CA ARG A 76 -2.04 -9.51 -26.99
C ARG A 76 -2.99 -9.22 -28.14
N ARG A 77 -3.58 -8.03 -28.18
CA ARG A 77 -4.42 -7.59 -29.30
C ARG A 77 -3.65 -7.63 -30.61
N GLU A 78 -2.43 -7.08 -30.63
CA GLU A 78 -1.59 -7.08 -31.82
C GLU A 78 -1.13 -8.48 -32.22
N ASN A 79 -0.81 -9.35 -31.25
CA ASN A 79 -0.48 -10.74 -31.50
C ASN A 79 -1.64 -11.51 -32.13
N PHE A 80 -2.87 -11.35 -31.61
CA PHE A 80 -4.06 -11.94 -32.23
C PHE A 80 -4.26 -11.42 -33.65
N ARG A 81 -4.17 -10.10 -33.87
CA ARG A 81 -4.30 -9.50 -35.21
C ARG A 81 -3.31 -10.12 -36.19
N ARG A 82 -2.04 -10.24 -35.80
CA ARG A 82 -1.00 -10.84 -36.63
C ARG A 82 -1.26 -12.32 -36.92
N LEU A 83 -1.74 -13.10 -35.95
CA LEU A 83 -2.08 -14.51 -36.14
C LEU A 83 -3.27 -14.67 -37.10
N PHE A 84 -4.30 -13.83 -36.97
CA PHE A 84 -5.44 -13.82 -37.91
C PHE A 84 -5.01 -13.37 -39.31
N ASP A 85 -4.20 -12.32 -39.44
CA ASP A 85 -3.64 -11.89 -40.74
C ASP A 85 -2.82 -13.02 -41.41
N GLN A 86 -2.08 -13.83 -40.62
CA GLN A 86 -1.35 -14.98 -41.13
C GLN A 86 -2.28 -16.13 -41.52
N LEU A 87 -3.34 -16.37 -40.73
CA LEU A 87 -4.36 -17.35 -41.03
C LEU A 87 -5.07 -17.04 -42.35
N ASP A 88 -5.46 -15.80 -42.56
CA ASP A 88 -6.10 -15.34 -43.80
C ASP A 88 -5.18 -15.55 -45.01
N ARG A 89 -3.88 -15.28 -44.88
CA ARG A 89 -2.88 -15.55 -45.92
C ARG A 89 -2.69 -17.04 -46.19
N ALA A 90 -2.70 -17.87 -45.15
CA ALA A 90 -2.58 -19.32 -45.30
C ALA A 90 -3.83 -19.92 -45.99
N LEU A 91 -5.01 -19.40 -45.66
CA LEU A 91 -6.27 -19.78 -46.31
C LEU A 91 -6.35 -19.37 -47.78
N ALA A 92 -5.77 -18.22 -48.15
CA ALA A 92 -5.70 -17.76 -49.54
C ALA A 92 -4.54 -18.38 -50.35
N SER A 93 -3.70 -19.21 -49.71
CA SER A 93 -2.52 -19.81 -50.33
C SER A 93 -2.87 -21.12 -51.02
N ASP A 94 -2.53 -21.25 -52.30
CA ASP A 94 -2.73 -22.46 -53.11
C ASP A 94 -1.58 -23.48 -52.97
N ARG A 95 -0.84 -23.42 -51.84
CA ARG A 95 0.29 -24.31 -51.58
C ARG A 95 -0.18 -25.63 -51.00
N GLU A 96 0.51 -26.71 -51.36
CA GLU A 96 0.22 -28.08 -50.92
C GLU A 96 0.23 -28.26 -49.39
N ASN A 97 0.93 -27.38 -48.66
CA ASN A 97 1.02 -27.37 -47.20
C ASN A 97 0.10 -26.35 -46.50
N ALA A 98 -0.84 -25.73 -47.21
CA ALA A 98 -1.74 -24.71 -46.66
C ALA A 98 -2.61 -25.26 -45.52
N ALA A 99 -3.14 -26.48 -45.65
CA ALA A 99 -3.97 -27.11 -44.63
C ALA A 99 -3.23 -27.31 -43.30
N THR A 100 -1.96 -27.73 -43.36
CA THR A 100 -1.11 -27.89 -42.16
C THR A 100 -0.82 -26.54 -41.51
N GLN A 101 -0.47 -25.51 -42.30
CA GLN A 101 -0.24 -24.15 -41.76
C GLN A 101 -1.47 -23.57 -41.07
N VAL A 102 -2.66 -23.77 -41.65
CA VAL A 102 -3.94 -23.35 -41.05
C VAL A 102 -4.15 -24.04 -39.71
N SER A 103 -3.94 -25.37 -39.63
CA SER A 103 -4.06 -26.14 -38.39
C SER A 103 -3.10 -25.64 -37.30
N ASP A 104 -1.84 -25.40 -37.64
CA ASP A 104 -0.82 -24.92 -36.70
C ASP A 104 -1.15 -23.52 -36.17
N LEU A 105 -1.62 -22.62 -37.03
CA LEU A 105 -2.04 -21.27 -36.65
C LEU A 105 -3.26 -21.29 -35.72
N LEU A 106 -4.26 -22.13 -36.01
CA LEU A 106 -5.43 -22.29 -35.14
C LEU A 106 -5.05 -22.87 -33.77
N GLY A 107 -4.11 -23.81 -33.73
CA GLY A 107 -3.52 -24.31 -32.49
C GLY A 107 -2.87 -23.20 -31.68
N THR A 108 -2.03 -22.38 -32.34
CA THR A 108 -1.34 -21.24 -31.72
C THR A 108 -2.32 -20.18 -31.18
N ILE A 109 -3.37 -19.85 -31.94
CA ILE A 109 -4.44 -18.93 -31.49
C ILE A 109 -5.15 -19.49 -30.26
N THR A 110 -5.46 -20.79 -30.27
CA THR A 110 -6.12 -21.46 -29.15
C THR A 110 -5.25 -21.46 -27.90
N ASP A 111 -3.95 -21.74 -28.04
CA ASP A 111 -3.01 -21.73 -26.92
C ASP A 111 -2.80 -20.33 -26.37
N LEU A 112 -2.70 -19.32 -27.24
CA LEU A 112 -2.68 -17.92 -26.82
C LEU A 112 -3.98 -17.50 -26.13
N ALA A 113 -5.14 -18.02 -26.53
CA ALA A 113 -6.41 -17.73 -25.87
C ALA A 113 -6.52 -18.38 -24.48
N LYS A 114 -5.86 -19.53 -24.27
CA LYS A 114 -5.85 -20.25 -22.98
C LYS A 114 -4.94 -19.61 -21.94
N THR A 115 -3.96 -18.78 -22.31
CA THR A 115 -3.04 -18.17 -21.35
C THR A 115 -3.64 -16.94 -20.68
N SER A 116 -3.48 -16.81 -19.36
CA SER A 116 -3.90 -15.62 -18.61
C SER A 116 -3.00 -14.42 -18.93
N PRO A 117 -3.52 -13.20 -19.12
CA PRO A 117 -2.70 -12.00 -19.33
C PRO A 117 -1.87 -11.66 -18.08
N PHE A 118 -2.30 -12.17 -16.93
CA PHE A 118 -1.57 -12.02 -15.67
C PHE A 118 -0.41 -13.01 -15.50
N LYS A 119 -0.19 -13.92 -16.46
CA LYS A 119 0.89 -14.91 -16.35
C LYS A 119 2.28 -14.27 -16.36
N ASP A 120 2.44 -13.17 -17.11
CA ASP A 120 3.72 -12.50 -17.32
C ASP A 120 3.95 -11.31 -16.37
N LEU A 121 2.89 -10.87 -15.66
CA LEU A 121 2.99 -9.90 -14.58
C LEU A 121 3.69 -10.55 -13.39
N LYS A 122 5.02 -10.35 -13.30
CA LYS A 122 5.78 -10.76 -12.10
C LYS A 122 5.13 -10.14 -10.86
N SER A 123 5.13 -10.89 -9.75
CA SER A 123 4.46 -10.53 -8.50
C SER A 123 4.72 -9.08 -8.06
N PRO A 124 3.74 -8.37 -7.47
CA PRO A 124 3.90 -7.02 -6.89
C PRO A 124 5.10 -6.86 -5.95
N ALA A 125 5.62 -7.96 -5.42
CA ALA A 125 6.84 -8.02 -4.63
C ALA A 125 8.07 -7.41 -5.34
N LEU A 126 8.16 -7.51 -6.67
CA LEU A 126 9.28 -6.92 -7.44
C LEU A 126 9.26 -5.39 -7.42
N VAL A 127 8.08 -4.77 -7.45
CA VAL A 127 7.93 -3.31 -7.38
C VAL A 127 8.36 -2.79 -5.99
N VAL A 128 8.01 -3.53 -4.93
CA VAL A 128 8.47 -3.21 -3.57
C VAL A 128 9.99 -3.26 -3.49
N GLN A 129 10.59 -4.28 -4.10
CA GLN A 129 12.03 -4.48 -4.06
C GLN A 129 12.78 -3.37 -4.83
N GLU A 130 12.31 -2.98 -6.01
CA GLU A 130 12.86 -1.85 -6.77
C GLU A 130 12.65 -0.52 -6.04
N PHE A 131 11.49 -0.30 -5.40
CA PHE A 131 11.24 0.92 -4.64
C PHE A 131 12.24 1.05 -3.47
N LEU A 132 12.37 -0.01 -2.67
CA LEU A 132 13.32 -0.07 -1.54
C LEU A 132 14.78 0.04 -1.99
N GLN A 133 15.15 -0.55 -3.14
CA GLN A 133 16.51 -0.45 -3.69
C GLN A 133 16.82 0.92 -4.28
N SER A 134 15.81 1.60 -4.83
CA SER A 134 16.03 2.87 -5.54
C SER A 134 16.34 4.05 -4.61
N GLY A 135 16.08 3.94 -3.30
CA GLY A 135 16.34 5.01 -2.32
C GLY A 135 15.73 6.36 -2.71
N ARG A 136 14.75 6.36 -3.62
CA ARG A 136 14.23 7.56 -4.25
C ARG A 136 13.38 8.34 -3.26
N VAL A 137 13.75 9.60 -3.06
CA VAL A 137 12.84 10.69 -2.70
C VAL A 137 12.20 11.13 -4.01
N ILE A 138 10.87 11.07 -4.13
CA ILE A 138 10.18 11.62 -5.30
C ILE A 138 10.34 13.15 -5.24
N GLU A 139 11.20 13.70 -6.09
CA GLU A 139 11.14 15.12 -6.43
C GLU A 139 9.91 15.35 -7.31
N LEU A 140 8.99 16.19 -6.81
CA LEU A 140 7.78 16.66 -7.51
C LEU A 140 8.12 17.79 -8.49
#